data_AF-A0A810PMC8-F1
#
_entry.id   AF-A0A810PMC8-F1
#
_cell.length_a   1.000
_cell.length_b   1.000
_cell.length_c   1.000
_cell.angle_alpha   90.00
_cell.angle_beta   90.00
_cell.angle_gamma   90.00
#
_symmetry.space_group_name_H-M   'P 1'
#
loop_
_entity.id
_entity.type
_entity.pdbx_description
1 polymer ?
#
loop_
_entity_poly.entity_id
_entity_poly.type
_entity_poly.pdbx_seq_one_letter_code
_entity_poly.pdbx_strand_id
1 'polypeptide(L)'
;MTRGTTPELTFQLPFDAGALTKLSIAFEQDGVLVLEKKLEDCTVSGQQVSVRLTEEDTLAFRQNGSVLQIQLRCGIGEKRLASEVITATVGRILKEGTL
;
A
#
# COMPACT_ATOMS: atom_id res chain seq x y z
N MET A 1 -4.17 -1.60 10.50
CA MET A 1 -4.75 -2.75 9.76
C MET A 1 -4.48 -4.04 10.53
N THR A 2 -5.18 -5.13 10.23
CA THR A 2 -4.99 -6.45 10.91
C THR A 2 -4.42 -7.46 9.92
N ARG A 3 -3.45 -8.29 10.35
CA ARG A 3 -2.90 -9.38 9.50
C ARG A 3 -3.99 -10.39 9.13
N GLY A 4 -3.80 -11.14 8.04
CA GLY A 4 -4.75 -12.17 7.61
C GLY A 4 -6.13 -11.60 7.27
N THR A 5 -6.19 -10.36 6.77
CA THR A 5 -7.44 -9.73 6.31
C THR A 5 -7.22 -9.09 4.94
N THR A 6 -8.31 -8.60 4.32
CA THR A 6 -8.28 -8.00 2.98
C THR A 6 -8.62 -6.50 2.99
N PRO A 7 -7.83 -5.66 3.67
CA PRO A 7 -8.11 -4.23 3.75
C PRO A 7 -7.98 -3.56 2.38
N GLU A 8 -8.84 -2.57 2.14
CA GLU A 8 -8.71 -1.64 1.02
C GLU A 8 -8.06 -0.35 1.51
N LEU A 9 -6.99 0.07 0.85
CA LEU A 9 -6.28 1.31 1.13
C LEU A 9 -6.55 2.29 -0.01
N THR A 10 -7.05 3.48 0.34
CA THR A 10 -7.34 4.55 -0.62
C THR A 10 -6.41 5.73 -0.39
N PHE A 11 -5.77 6.18 -1.46
CA PHE A 11 -4.85 7.32 -1.47
C PHE A 11 -5.45 8.44 -2.32
N GLN A 12 -5.56 9.62 -1.72
CA GLN A 12 -6.04 10.82 -2.39
C GLN A 12 -4.88 11.56 -3.03
N LEU A 13 -4.94 11.76 -4.35
CA LEU A 13 -3.97 12.54 -5.11
C LEU A 13 -4.46 13.99 -5.29
N PRO A 14 -3.54 14.95 -5.44
CA PRO A 14 -3.87 16.35 -5.72
C PRO A 14 -4.15 16.62 -7.21
N PHE A 15 -4.28 15.56 -8.03
CA PHE A 15 -4.52 15.61 -9.47
C PHE A 15 -5.28 14.35 -9.91
N ASP A 16 -5.75 14.35 -11.16
CA ASP A 16 -6.45 13.21 -11.75
C ASP A 16 -5.52 11.99 -11.88
N ALA A 17 -5.87 10.92 -11.17
CA ALA A 17 -5.12 9.69 -11.12
C ALA A 17 -5.15 8.93 -12.46
N GLY A 18 -6.08 9.23 -13.36
CA GLY A 18 -6.09 8.74 -14.75
C GLY A 18 -4.88 9.20 -15.57
N ALA A 19 -4.16 10.24 -15.14
CA ALA A 19 -2.91 10.68 -15.79
C ALA A 19 -1.68 9.83 -15.41
N LEU A 20 -1.83 8.87 -14.48
CA LEU A 20 -0.74 8.03 -14.03
C LEU A 20 -0.29 7.07 -15.14
N THR A 21 1.01 7.11 -15.46
CA THR A 21 1.66 6.14 -16.37
C THR A 21 2.43 5.06 -15.62
N LYS A 22 2.83 5.35 -14.37
CA LYS A 22 3.51 4.42 -13.47
C LYS A 22 3.08 4.68 -12.04
N LEU A 23 3.01 3.63 -11.24
CA LEU A 23 2.74 3.68 -9.81
C LEU A 23 3.50 2.56 -9.11
N SER A 24 4.07 2.88 -7.95
CA SER A 24 4.68 1.95 -6.99
C SER A 24 4.21 2.37 -5.60
N ILE A 25 3.50 1.48 -4.93
CA ILE A 25 3.09 1.61 -3.53
C ILE A 25 3.98 0.66 -2.74
N ALA A 26 4.98 1.21 -2.06
CA ALA A 26 5.94 0.46 -1.27
C ALA A 26 5.47 0.34 0.18
N PHE A 27 5.58 -0.85 0.73
CA PHE A 27 5.27 -1.17 2.12
C PHE A 27 6.54 -1.69 2.81
N GLU A 28 7.00 -0.97 3.82
CA GLU A 28 8.28 -1.19 4.48
C GLU A 28 8.10 -1.37 6.00
N GLN A 29 8.89 -2.29 6.57
CA GLN A 29 9.00 -2.46 8.02
C GLN A 29 10.46 -2.63 8.43
N ASP A 30 10.90 -1.79 9.36
CA ASP A 30 12.26 -1.79 9.92
C ASP A 30 13.36 -1.67 8.84
N GLY A 31 13.16 -0.79 7.85
CA GLY A 31 14.10 -0.55 6.75
C GLY A 31 14.03 -1.56 5.61
N VAL A 32 13.12 -2.55 5.67
CA VAL A 32 13.01 -3.64 4.70
C VAL A 32 11.70 -3.53 3.93
N LEU A 33 11.79 -3.45 2.60
CA LEU A 33 10.63 -3.55 1.71
C LEU A 33 10.01 -4.94 1.84
N VAL A 34 8.77 -4.99 2.32
CA VAL A 34 8.01 -6.25 2.53
C VAL A 34 7.10 -6.53 1.35
N LEU A 35 6.47 -5.50 0.80
CA LEU A 35 5.51 -5.62 -0.29
C LEU A 35 5.59 -4.40 -1.20
N GLU A 36 5.37 -4.60 -2.50
CA GLU A 36 5.17 -3.54 -3.47
C GLU A 36 3.90 -3.85 -4.27
N LYS A 37 3.05 -2.83 -4.46
CA LYS A 37 1.91 -2.89 -5.39
C LYS A 37 2.12 -1.90 -6.51
N LYS A 38 1.81 -2.32 -7.73
CA LYS A 38 1.98 -1.54 -8.95
C LYS A 38 0.63 -1.01 -9.44
N LEU A 39 0.68 -0.20 -10.50
CA LEU A 39 -0.52 0.38 -11.10
C LEU A 39 -1.56 -0.69 -11.50
N GLU A 40 -1.11 -1.84 -11.98
CA GLU A 40 -1.96 -2.97 -12.40
C GLU A 40 -2.68 -3.67 -11.23
N ASP A 41 -2.18 -3.53 -10.01
CA ASP A 41 -2.81 -4.05 -8.79
C ASP A 41 -3.86 -3.09 -8.21
N CYS A 42 -3.97 -1.88 -8.77
CA CYS A 42 -4.75 -0.78 -8.21
C CYS A 42 -5.99 -0.47 -9.05
N THR A 43 -7.04 -0.02 -8.36
CA THR A 43 -8.18 0.65 -8.99
C THR A 43 -7.97 2.15 -8.96
N VAL A 44 -8.15 2.81 -10.10
CA VAL A 44 -7.95 4.25 -10.23
C VAL A 44 -9.26 4.92 -10.63
N SER A 45 -9.67 5.95 -9.91
CA SER A 45 -10.91 6.68 -10.20
C SER A 45 -10.82 8.13 -9.78
N GLY A 46 -11.01 9.05 -10.73
CA GLY A 46 -10.89 10.49 -10.50
C GLY A 46 -9.54 10.84 -9.88
N GLN A 47 -9.54 11.37 -8.66
CA GLN A 47 -8.31 11.74 -7.94
C GLN A 47 -7.87 10.68 -6.91
N GLN A 48 -8.37 9.44 -7.01
CA GLN A 48 -8.13 8.39 -6.02
C GLN A 48 -7.44 7.18 -6.65
N VAL A 49 -6.54 6.60 -5.87
CA VAL A 49 -5.94 5.29 -6.12
C VAL A 49 -6.31 4.39 -4.96
N SER A 50 -7.00 3.30 -5.23
CA SER A 50 -7.34 2.27 -4.25
C SER A 50 -6.58 0.99 -4.55
N VAL A 51 -6.07 0.34 -3.50
CA VAL A 51 -5.45 -0.99 -3.60
C VAL A 51 -6.05 -1.89 -2.54
N ARG A 52 -6.47 -3.08 -2.97
CA ARG A 52 -6.95 -4.12 -2.05
C ARG A 52 -5.80 -5.08 -1.76
N LEU A 53 -5.46 -5.21 -0.48
CA LEU A 53 -4.47 -6.20 -0.05
C LEU A 53 -5.14 -7.56 0.11
N THR A 54 -4.40 -8.63 -0.19
CA THR A 54 -4.83 -10.01 0.08
C THR A 54 -4.52 -10.40 1.53
N GLU A 55 -5.04 -11.54 1.97
CA GLU A 55 -4.66 -12.10 3.26
C GLU A 55 -3.16 -12.43 3.30
N GLU A 56 -2.61 -12.97 2.20
CA GLU A 56 -1.18 -13.27 2.08
C GLU A 56 -0.31 -12.01 2.16
N ASP A 57 -0.72 -10.93 1.49
CA ASP A 57 -0.07 -9.62 1.56
C ASP A 57 0.01 -9.15 3.02
N THR A 58 -1.12 -9.21 3.73
CA THR A 58 -1.16 -8.72 5.12
C THR A 58 -0.47 -9.66 6.10
N LEU A 59 -0.42 -10.96 5.83
CA LEU A 59 0.33 -11.94 6.63
C LEU A 59 1.85 -11.77 6.51
N ALA A 60 2.34 -11.26 5.38
CA ALA A 60 3.76 -10.96 5.19
C ALA A 60 4.28 -9.87 6.15
N PHE A 61 3.39 -8.99 6.64
CA PHE A 61 3.75 -8.00 7.64
C PHE A 61 4.02 -8.63 9.01
N ARG A 62 5.01 -8.10 9.72
CA ARG A 62 5.29 -8.46 11.12
C ARG A 62 4.14 -8.01 12.01
N GLN A 63 3.89 -8.81 13.06
CA GLN A 63 2.94 -8.48 14.13
C GLN A 63 3.66 -7.84 15.33
N ASN A 64 2.90 -7.56 16.39
CA ASN A 64 3.34 -6.94 17.66
C ASN A 64 3.51 -5.42 17.63
N GLY A 65 2.65 -4.71 16.90
CA GLY A 65 2.64 -3.25 16.91
C GLY A 65 3.77 -2.62 16.09
N SER A 66 4.45 -3.42 15.26
CA SER A 66 5.41 -2.91 14.29
C SER A 66 4.75 -1.86 13.38
N VAL A 67 5.46 -0.75 13.20
CA VAL A 67 5.05 0.32 12.30
C VAL A 67 5.25 -0.15 10.87
N LEU A 68 4.21 -0.01 10.06
CA LEU A 68 4.25 -0.18 8.62
C LEU A 68 4.38 1.20 7.99
N GLN A 69 5.45 1.39 7.23
CA GLN A 69 5.66 2.60 6.45
C GLN A 69 5.19 2.36 5.02
N ILE A 70 4.46 3.32 4.47
CA ILE A 70 3.84 3.23 3.16
C ILE A 70 4.23 4.47 2.37
N GLN A 71 4.75 4.29 1.16
CA GLN A 71 5.05 5.41 0.28
C GLN A 71 4.53 5.14 -1.12
N LEU A 72 3.87 6.15 -1.69
CA LEU A 72 3.47 6.15 -3.09
C LEU A 72 4.50 6.90 -3.92
N ARG A 73 4.95 6.28 -5.01
CA ARG A 73 5.69 6.95 -6.08
C ARG A 73 4.93 6.81 -7.37
N CYS A 74 4.65 7.94 -8.02
CA CYS A 74 3.90 8.00 -9.26
C CYS A 74 4.70 8.65 -10.38
N GLY A 75 4.39 8.23 -11.61
CA GLY A 75 4.88 8.83 -12.84
C GLY A 75 3.72 9.39 -13.66
N ILE A 76 3.90 10.59 -14.20
CA ILE A 76 2.98 11.25 -15.13
C ILE A 76 3.82 11.71 -16.33
N GLY A 77 3.75 10.98 -17.44
CA GLY A 77 4.67 11.19 -18.57
C GLY A 77 6.14 11.08 -18.12
N GLU A 78 6.90 12.17 -18.24
CA GLU A 78 8.30 12.26 -17.80
C GLU A 78 8.47 12.68 -16.33
N LYS A 79 7.42 13.21 -15.69
CA LYS A 79 7.48 13.66 -14.29
C LYS A 79 7.44 12.47 -13.34
N ARG A 80 8.16 12.57 -12.22
CA ARG A 80 8.14 11.61 -11.11
C ARG A 80 7.81 12.35 -9.83
N LEU A 81 6.87 11.82 -9.07
CA LEU A 81 6.38 12.38 -7.83
C LEU A 81 6.43 11.29 -6.75
N ALA A 82 6.68 11.70 -5.51
CA ALA A 82 6.61 10.83 -4.35
C ALA A 82 5.70 11.47 -3.32
N SER A 83 4.91 10.67 -2.61
CA SER A 83 4.19 11.11 -1.43
C SER A 83 5.14 11.20 -0.24
N GLU A 84 4.68 11.90 0.80
CA GLU A 84 5.20 11.70 2.15
C GLU A 84 5.09 10.23 2.56
N VAL A 85 5.92 9.82 3.52
CA VAL A 85 5.83 8.48 4.12
C VAL A 85 4.68 8.44 5.10
N ILE A 86 3.71 7.58 4.84
CA ILE A 86 2.53 7.36 5.66
C ILE A 86 2.79 6.19 6.59
N THR A 87 2.45 6.33 7.87
CA THR A 87 2.63 5.25 8.85
C THR A 87 1.30 4.64 9.27
N ALA A 88 1.24 3.32 9.38
CA ALA A 88 0.12 2.58 9.93
C ALA A 88 0.61 1.52 10.92
N THR A 89 -0.21 1.14 11.90
CA THR A 89 0.11 0.03 12.80
C THR A 89 -0.49 -1.28 12.31
N VAL A 90 0.29 -2.36 12.40
CA VAL A 90 -0.16 -3.72 12.09
C VAL A 90 -0.60 -4.45 13.38
N GLY A 91 -1.87 -4.83 13.43
CA GLY A 91 -2.48 -5.58 14.53
C GLY A 91 -2.15 -7.08 14.48
N ARG A 92 -2.21 -7.73 15.64
CA ARG A 92 -1.97 -9.18 15.79
C ARG A 92 -3.19 -10.02 15.40
N ILE A 93 -2.93 -11.27 15.04
CA ILE A 93 -3.94 -12.33 14.94
C ILE A 93 -3.62 -13.45 15.93
N LEU A 94 -4.62 -14.23 16.34
CA LEU A 94 -4.43 -15.33 17.29
C LEU A 94 -4.17 -16.67 16.59
N LYS A 95 -4.62 -16.82 15.35
CA LYS A 95 -4.42 -17.98 14.49
C LYS A 95 -3.64 -17.51 13.27
N GLU A 96 -2.49 -18.13 13.00
CA GLU A 96 -1.73 -17.85 11.78
C GLU A 96 -2.38 -18.51 10.55
N GLY A 97 -2.21 -17.88 9.38
CA GLY A 97 -2.71 -18.36 8.09
C GLY A 97 -3.88 -17.55 7.56
N THR A 98 -4.32 -17.92 6.35
CA THR A 98 -5.52 -17.38 5.69
C THR A 98 -6.77 -18.15 6.13
N LEU A 99 -7.96 -17.58 5.91
CA LEU A 99 -9.24 -18.23 6.13
C LEU A 99 -9.63 -19.22 5.02
#